data_AF-A0A955ASD9-F1
#
_entry.id   AF-A0A955ASD9-F1
#
_cell.length_a   1.000
_cell.length_b   1.000
_cell.length_c   1.000
_cell.angle_alpha   90.00
_cell.angle_beta   90.00
_cell.angle_gamma   90.00
#
_symmetry.space_group_name_H-M   'P 1'
#
loop_
_entity.id
_entity.type
_entity.pdbx_description
1 polymer ?
#
loop_
_entity_poly.entity_id
_entity_poly.type
_entity_poly.pdbx_seq_one_letter_code
_entity_poly.pdbx_strand_id
1 'polypeptide(L)'
;MSVFRDHQLLAITMIAMLACQGMEKATAQQSINYDDGQEHVLTDAVQRVVVSNGSLLDIRANVEHVEVNAAVLLHNGGQVGSMSPEKGITLRNGANATLRSGRVWGIEIDAATLTLDGGFVNYFDCNTIEVHNHSNFILESGGVGAADPGCRGLDVLDSNVMVNGGSTGGITWLAGASTANIASGTLTNIDNGTLYASDTSSITITGGLVTTPHDVVIRLDDSATLRLTGGEVDAFHGNGIFANHQSIVDIWGGVVRSNENSVVSVGGSSQLRIAGGTFELGEDIYPHINAAGESNVTIFGRDFNFPVSKPIEPLGGVITGTLADGSHVNWRYNRETTATITLLAFVPGDFTLDGVLNSDDIDAQAVAMRSSSAETTIYDQNDDGRIDASDREIWIHEYAATWFGDANLDGEFNSGDLVQVFQMAAYENSVPAGWKEGDWNGDGVFDSGDLVWAFQDGGYKRGPRPNIETVPEPSSLLLVIGALGVLLARHR
;
A
#
# COMPACT_ATOMS: atom_id res chain seq x y z
N MET A 1 71.84 -53.45 -36.46
CA MET A 1 71.22 -52.17 -36.81
C MET A 1 69.97 -52.44 -37.65
N SER A 2 68.80 -52.70 -37.02
CA SER A 2 67.45 -52.57 -37.63
C SER A 2 66.33 -53.09 -36.70
N VAL A 3 66.29 -52.69 -35.42
CA VAL A 3 65.17 -53.03 -34.51
C VAL A 3 64.78 -51.84 -33.63
N PHE A 4 64.88 -50.61 -34.16
CA PHE A 4 64.61 -49.39 -33.38
C PHE A 4 63.86 -48.31 -34.18
N ARG A 5 62.92 -48.72 -35.06
CA ARG A 5 62.09 -47.75 -35.81
C ARG A 5 60.58 -47.93 -35.73
N ASP A 6 60.06 -48.98 -35.07
CA ASP A 6 58.60 -49.22 -35.06
C ASP A 6 57.86 -48.78 -33.79
N HIS A 7 58.56 -48.26 -32.76
CA HIS A 7 57.91 -47.77 -31.53
C HIS A 7 57.69 -46.26 -31.46
N GLN A 8 58.21 -45.47 -32.41
CA GLN A 8 57.96 -44.01 -32.42
C GLN A 8 56.76 -43.59 -33.27
N LEU A 9 56.27 -44.44 -34.19
CA LEU A 9 55.09 -44.13 -35.00
C LEU A 9 53.77 -44.40 -34.24
N LEU A 10 53.76 -45.32 -33.28
CA LEU A 10 52.59 -45.58 -32.44
C LEU A 10 52.36 -44.47 -31.40
N ALA A 11 53.43 -43.86 -30.87
CA ALA A 11 53.33 -42.78 -29.88
C ALA A 11 52.83 -41.45 -30.50
N ILE A 12 53.22 -41.14 -31.74
CA ILE A 12 52.78 -39.91 -32.43
C ILE A 12 51.33 -40.04 -32.93
N THR A 13 50.88 -41.26 -33.25
CA THR A 13 49.48 -41.50 -33.66
C THR A 13 48.51 -41.52 -32.46
N MET A 14 48.96 -41.93 -31.27
CA MET A 14 48.17 -41.81 -30.03
C MET A 14 48.06 -40.36 -29.52
N ILE A 15 49.10 -39.53 -29.66
CA ILE A 15 49.06 -38.12 -29.27
C ILE A 15 48.19 -37.29 -30.24
N ALA A 16 48.13 -37.67 -31.53
CA ALA A 16 47.23 -37.04 -32.50
C ALA A 16 45.76 -37.49 -32.38
N MET A 17 45.49 -38.72 -31.91
CA MET A 17 44.12 -39.17 -31.60
C MET A 17 43.57 -38.57 -30.29
N LEU A 18 44.43 -38.30 -29.31
CA LEU A 18 44.06 -37.56 -28.08
C LEU A 18 43.84 -36.06 -28.31
N ALA A 19 44.36 -35.49 -29.40
CA ALA A 19 44.13 -34.09 -29.78
C ALA A 19 42.94 -33.87 -30.75
N CYS A 20 42.37 -34.95 -31.30
CA CYS A 20 41.32 -34.90 -32.33
C CYS A 20 40.02 -35.64 -31.96
N GLN A 21 39.97 -36.30 -30.79
CA GLN A 21 38.69 -36.53 -30.10
C GLN A 21 38.33 -35.23 -29.39
N GLY A 22 37.19 -34.69 -29.77
CA GLY A 22 36.81 -33.31 -29.49
C GLY A 22 37.03 -32.90 -28.04
N MET A 23 37.58 -31.70 -27.91
CA MET A 23 37.00 -30.73 -26.99
C MET A 23 35.51 -30.52 -27.37
N GLU A 24 34.66 -31.52 -27.16
CA GLU A 24 33.46 -31.19 -26.42
C GLU A 24 34.01 -30.56 -25.15
N LYS A 25 33.71 -29.26 -24.94
CA LYS A 25 33.72 -28.74 -23.59
C LYS A 25 32.86 -29.73 -22.82
N ALA A 26 33.48 -30.67 -22.13
CA ALA A 26 32.85 -31.38 -21.05
C ALA A 26 32.49 -30.25 -20.10
N THR A 27 31.26 -29.77 -20.22
CA THR A 27 30.62 -28.89 -19.27
C THR A 27 30.54 -29.73 -18.02
N ALA A 28 31.65 -29.80 -17.28
CA ALA A 28 31.69 -30.47 -16.01
C ALA A 28 30.61 -29.76 -15.19
N GLN A 29 29.59 -30.52 -14.79
CA GLN A 29 28.59 -30.16 -13.79
C GLN A 29 29.34 -29.77 -12.52
N GLN A 30 29.85 -28.55 -12.45
CA GLN A 30 30.61 -28.07 -11.32
C GLN A 30 29.63 -27.34 -10.41
N SER A 31 29.26 -28.00 -9.31
CA SER A 31 28.66 -27.32 -8.17
C SER A 31 29.78 -26.73 -7.33
N ILE A 32 29.66 -25.45 -6.97
CA ILE A 32 30.59 -24.78 -6.05
C ILE A 32 29.83 -24.49 -4.76
N ASN A 33 30.42 -24.87 -3.63
CA ASN A 33 29.87 -24.60 -2.31
C ASN A 33 30.79 -23.62 -1.57
N TYR A 34 30.24 -22.49 -1.14
CA TYR A 34 30.93 -21.46 -0.37
C TYR A 34 30.38 -21.41 1.05
N ASP A 35 31.24 -21.71 2.04
CA ASP A 35 30.86 -21.84 3.45
C ASP A 35 31.82 -21.11 4.41
N ASP A 36 32.58 -20.13 3.91
CA ASP A 36 33.73 -19.55 4.62
C ASP A 36 33.55 -18.07 5.06
N GLY A 37 32.42 -17.45 4.74
CA GLY A 37 32.17 -16.03 5.04
C GLY A 37 33.10 -15.06 4.33
N GLN A 38 33.84 -15.49 3.30
CA GLN A 38 34.71 -14.62 2.50
C GLN A 38 33.96 -14.03 1.29
N GLU A 39 34.58 -13.03 0.68
CA GLU A 39 34.17 -12.49 -0.63
C GLU A 39 34.67 -13.38 -1.75
N HIS A 40 33.76 -13.78 -2.64
CA HIS A 40 34.08 -14.61 -3.81
C HIS A 40 33.64 -13.90 -5.08
N VAL A 41 34.50 -13.91 -6.10
CA VAL A 41 34.21 -13.38 -7.44
C VAL A 41 34.13 -14.54 -8.42
N LEU A 42 32.97 -14.76 -9.02
CA LEU A 42 32.77 -15.77 -10.05
C LEU A 42 32.96 -15.15 -11.44
N THR A 43 34.04 -15.52 -12.12
CA THR A 43 34.40 -15.01 -13.46
C THR A 43 34.13 -15.98 -14.60
N ASP A 44 33.88 -17.27 -14.30
CA ASP A 44 33.58 -18.31 -15.28
C ASP A 44 32.14 -18.83 -15.11
N ALA A 45 31.58 -19.43 -16.16
CA ALA A 45 30.23 -19.96 -16.13
C ALA A 45 30.13 -21.21 -15.22
N VAL A 46 29.14 -21.24 -14.32
CA VAL A 46 28.92 -22.31 -13.35
C VAL A 46 27.47 -22.78 -13.40
N GLN A 47 27.24 -24.09 -13.23
CA GLN A 47 25.89 -24.63 -13.27
C GLN A 47 25.12 -24.43 -11.96
N ARG A 48 25.79 -24.62 -10.81
CA ARG A 48 25.15 -24.45 -9.50
C ARG A 48 26.11 -23.85 -8.50
N VAL A 49 25.66 -22.82 -7.78
CA VAL A 49 26.38 -22.24 -6.65
C VAL A 49 25.51 -22.37 -5.41
N VAL A 50 26.07 -22.94 -4.34
CA VAL A 50 25.42 -23.02 -3.03
C VAL A 50 26.20 -22.13 -2.07
N VAL A 51 25.51 -21.24 -1.36
CA VAL A 51 26.13 -20.36 -0.36
C VAL A 51 25.43 -20.55 0.98
N SER A 52 26.19 -20.93 2.01
CA SER A 52 25.63 -21.32 3.32
C SER A 52 26.07 -20.48 4.51
N ASN A 53 27.08 -19.59 4.41
CA ASN A 53 27.60 -18.83 5.55
C ASN A 53 27.97 -17.36 5.24
N GLY A 54 27.01 -16.44 5.18
CA GLY A 54 27.28 -14.99 5.29
C GLY A 54 28.22 -14.36 4.24
N SER A 55 28.56 -15.10 3.18
CA SER A 55 29.55 -14.70 2.18
C SER A 55 29.02 -13.59 1.27
N LEU A 56 29.92 -12.74 0.79
CA LEU A 56 29.62 -11.81 -0.30
C LEU A 56 29.95 -12.49 -1.62
N LEU A 57 28.99 -12.54 -2.55
CA LEU A 57 29.17 -13.19 -3.85
C LEU A 57 28.99 -12.18 -4.97
N ASP A 58 30.10 -11.84 -5.63
CA ASP A 58 30.11 -11.01 -6.85
C ASP A 58 30.07 -11.94 -8.07
N ILE A 59 28.93 -11.99 -8.75
CA ILE A 59 28.73 -12.81 -9.93
C ILE A 59 28.99 -11.94 -11.16
N ARG A 60 30.09 -12.21 -11.87
CA ARG A 60 30.46 -11.52 -13.11
C ARG A 60 30.31 -12.40 -14.36
N ALA A 61 29.84 -13.63 -14.19
CA ALA A 61 29.66 -14.61 -15.24
C ALA A 61 28.24 -15.19 -15.22
N ASN A 62 27.88 -15.94 -16.27
CA ASN A 62 26.58 -16.59 -16.35
C ASN A 62 26.53 -17.80 -15.41
N VAL A 63 25.64 -17.76 -14.43
CA VAL A 63 25.39 -18.89 -13.50
C VAL A 63 24.00 -19.44 -13.78
N GLU A 64 23.84 -20.76 -13.95
CA GLU A 64 22.50 -21.32 -14.24
C GLU A 64 21.57 -21.33 -13.02
N HIS A 65 22.09 -21.65 -11.82
CA HIS A 65 21.28 -21.72 -10.61
C HIS A 65 22.09 -21.30 -9.37
N VAL A 66 21.48 -20.52 -8.49
CA VAL A 66 22.07 -20.10 -7.22
C VAL A 66 21.12 -20.47 -6.08
N GLU A 67 21.58 -21.31 -5.17
CA GLU A 67 20.87 -21.63 -3.93
C GLU A 67 21.55 -20.91 -2.77
N VAL A 68 20.78 -20.13 -2.03
CA VAL A 68 21.28 -19.34 -0.91
C VAL A 68 20.57 -19.77 0.36
N ASN A 69 21.35 -20.27 1.31
CA ASN A 69 20.88 -20.77 2.61
C ASN A 69 21.30 -19.84 3.78
N ALA A 70 21.91 -18.68 3.50
CA ALA A 70 22.32 -17.68 4.50
C ALA A 70 22.28 -16.25 3.91
N ALA A 71 22.63 -15.24 4.71
CA ALA A 71 22.69 -13.87 4.21
C ALA A 71 23.79 -13.70 3.14
N VAL A 72 23.45 -13.19 1.95
CA VAL A 72 24.38 -12.97 0.83
C VAL A 72 24.07 -11.65 0.14
N LEU A 73 25.08 -10.81 -0.02
CA LEU A 73 25.01 -9.66 -0.91
C LEU A 73 25.42 -10.10 -2.32
N LEU A 74 24.50 -10.00 -3.28
CA LEU A 74 24.73 -10.31 -4.69
C LEU A 74 25.01 -9.01 -5.43
N HIS A 75 26.29 -8.77 -5.73
CA HIS A 75 26.68 -7.82 -6.75
C HIS A 75 26.71 -8.58 -8.08
N ASN A 76 25.80 -8.28 -9.00
CA ASN A 76 25.75 -8.99 -10.27
C ASN A 76 25.97 -7.99 -11.43
N GLY A 77 27.15 -8.09 -12.04
CA GLY A 77 27.46 -7.42 -13.30
C GLY A 77 27.09 -8.25 -14.53
N GLY A 78 26.67 -9.51 -14.33
CA GLY A 78 26.29 -10.48 -15.35
C GLY A 78 24.81 -10.92 -15.29
N GLN A 79 24.49 -12.08 -15.88
CA GLN A 79 23.15 -12.68 -15.87
C GLN A 79 23.15 -13.95 -14.99
N VAL A 80 22.15 -14.11 -14.13
CA VAL A 80 21.94 -15.35 -13.34
C VAL A 80 20.66 -16.02 -13.81
N GLY A 81 20.77 -17.27 -14.23
CA GLY A 81 19.71 -18.09 -14.81
C GLY A 81 19.88 -18.31 -16.31
N SER A 82 19.21 -19.34 -16.83
CA SER A 82 19.06 -19.59 -18.27
C SER A 82 17.58 -19.52 -18.64
N MET A 83 17.21 -19.53 -19.93
CA MET A 83 15.81 -19.53 -20.41
C MET A 83 15.04 -20.84 -20.09
N SER A 84 15.28 -21.48 -18.95
CA SER A 84 14.62 -22.73 -18.56
C SER A 84 14.00 -22.56 -17.16
N PRO A 85 12.73 -22.98 -16.97
CA PRO A 85 11.97 -22.81 -15.72
C PRO A 85 12.68 -23.28 -14.44
N GLU A 86 13.57 -24.27 -14.54
CA GLU A 86 14.21 -24.90 -13.39
C GLU A 86 15.47 -24.17 -12.90
N LYS A 87 15.80 -23.00 -13.46
CA LYS A 87 17.14 -22.40 -13.35
C LYS A 87 17.10 -20.93 -12.96
N GLY A 88 17.01 -20.68 -11.65
CA GLY A 88 16.97 -19.34 -11.06
C GLY A 88 17.64 -19.20 -9.68
N ILE A 89 17.15 -18.28 -8.85
CA ILE A 89 17.59 -18.11 -7.45
C ILE A 89 16.57 -18.78 -6.52
N THR A 90 17.04 -19.63 -5.63
CA THR A 90 16.22 -20.19 -4.54
C THR A 90 16.78 -19.73 -3.20
N LEU A 91 15.96 -19.04 -2.41
CA LEU A 91 16.29 -18.58 -1.05
C LEU A 91 15.50 -19.39 -0.03
N ARG A 92 16.18 -19.98 0.97
CA ARG A 92 15.53 -20.81 2.00
C ARG A 92 16.03 -20.50 3.41
N ASN A 93 15.25 -20.91 4.42
CA ASN A 93 15.70 -21.03 5.82
C ASN A 93 16.24 -19.74 6.46
N GLY A 94 15.58 -18.60 6.26
CA GLY A 94 15.97 -17.32 6.83
C GLY A 94 17.10 -16.62 6.08
N ALA A 95 17.43 -17.08 4.86
CA ALA A 95 18.38 -16.41 3.99
C ALA A 95 17.94 -14.98 3.67
N ASN A 96 18.90 -14.06 3.62
CA ASN A 96 18.68 -12.68 3.21
C ASN A 96 19.55 -12.39 1.99
N ALA A 97 18.95 -12.12 0.84
CA ALA A 97 19.69 -11.74 -0.36
C ALA A 97 19.40 -10.29 -0.73
N THR A 98 20.44 -9.56 -1.16
CA THR A 98 20.25 -8.23 -1.77
C THR A 98 20.84 -8.25 -3.17
N LEU A 99 20.02 -7.98 -4.19
CA LEU A 99 20.44 -7.82 -5.58
C LEU A 99 20.52 -6.34 -5.93
N ARG A 100 21.74 -5.81 -6.07
CA ARG A 100 21.96 -4.38 -6.38
C ARG A 100 21.96 -4.05 -7.87
N SER A 101 22.26 -5.02 -8.71
CA SER A 101 22.35 -4.86 -10.17
C SER A 101 22.24 -6.22 -10.85
N GLY A 102 22.03 -6.24 -12.17
CA GLY A 102 22.03 -7.47 -12.96
C GLY A 102 20.64 -7.94 -13.36
N ARG A 103 20.58 -9.09 -14.05
CA ARG A 103 19.33 -9.76 -14.44
C ARG A 103 19.28 -11.17 -13.85
N VAL A 104 18.16 -11.49 -13.22
CA VAL A 104 17.87 -12.83 -12.69
C VAL A 104 16.67 -13.41 -13.43
N TRP A 105 16.72 -14.71 -13.71
CA TRP A 105 15.65 -15.49 -14.32
C TRP A 105 15.11 -16.50 -13.29
N GLY A 106 13.84 -16.43 -12.91
CA GLY A 106 13.25 -17.36 -11.92
C GLY A 106 13.69 -17.10 -10.48
N ILE A 107 12.75 -16.88 -9.56
CA ILE A 107 13.05 -16.69 -8.14
C ILE A 107 12.02 -17.43 -7.29
N GLU A 108 12.50 -18.29 -6.40
CA GLU A 108 11.72 -18.96 -5.35
C GLU A 108 12.23 -18.49 -3.99
N ILE A 109 11.34 -17.94 -3.16
CA ILE A 109 11.66 -17.44 -1.81
C ILE A 109 10.80 -18.21 -0.81
N ASP A 110 11.44 -18.94 0.09
CA ASP A 110 10.76 -19.76 1.11
C ASP A 110 11.37 -19.49 2.50
N ALA A 111 10.56 -18.92 3.39
CA ALA A 111 10.99 -18.41 4.69
C ALA A 111 12.26 -17.54 4.64
N ALA A 112 12.38 -16.64 3.65
CA ALA A 112 13.59 -15.84 3.37
C ALA A 112 13.25 -14.39 2.96
N THR A 113 14.27 -13.53 2.86
CA THR A 113 14.12 -12.15 2.38
C THR A 113 14.94 -11.92 1.11
N LEU A 114 14.34 -11.32 0.09
CA LEU A 114 15.03 -10.77 -1.07
C LEU A 114 14.79 -9.27 -1.16
N THR A 115 15.85 -8.50 -1.24
CA THR A 115 15.82 -7.05 -1.51
C THR A 115 16.40 -6.77 -2.89
N LEU A 116 15.63 -6.08 -3.73
CA LEU A 116 16.07 -5.55 -5.01
C LEU A 116 16.36 -4.04 -4.84
N ASP A 117 17.62 -3.67 -4.94
CA ASP A 117 18.12 -2.30 -4.75
C ASP A 117 18.89 -1.84 -6.00
N GLY A 118 18.15 -1.58 -7.09
CA GLY A 118 18.69 -1.14 -8.38
C GLY A 118 18.82 -2.24 -9.42
N GLY A 119 18.54 -3.49 -9.05
CA GLY A 119 18.50 -4.65 -9.94
C GLY A 119 17.23 -4.71 -10.80
N PHE A 120 17.31 -5.40 -11.94
CA PHE A 120 16.14 -5.73 -12.75
C PHE A 120 15.93 -7.23 -12.76
N VAL A 121 14.71 -7.67 -12.49
CA VAL A 121 14.38 -9.09 -12.61
C VAL A 121 13.47 -9.26 -13.82
N ASN A 122 13.92 -10.07 -14.79
CA ASN A 122 13.15 -10.32 -16.00
C ASN A 122 12.70 -11.77 -15.98
N TYR A 123 11.44 -12.00 -16.35
CA TYR A 123 10.92 -13.35 -16.55
C TYR A 123 10.61 -13.54 -18.03
N PHE A 124 11.17 -14.59 -18.62
CA PHE A 124 10.80 -15.11 -19.93
C PHE A 124 10.15 -16.48 -19.68
N ASP A 125 9.21 -16.88 -20.54
CA ASP A 125 8.49 -18.16 -20.51
C ASP A 125 7.53 -18.39 -19.32
N CYS A 126 6.87 -17.34 -18.81
CA CYS A 126 5.82 -17.44 -17.79
C CYS A 126 6.22 -18.09 -16.47
N ASN A 127 7.49 -17.97 -16.12
CA ASN A 127 7.97 -18.33 -14.80
C ASN A 127 7.52 -17.29 -13.78
N THR A 128 6.80 -17.75 -12.76
CA THR A 128 6.31 -16.92 -11.66
C THR A 128 7.41 -16.69 -10.62
N ILE A 129 7.46 -15.51 -10.00
CA ILE A 129 8.13 -15.37 -8.70
C ILE A 129 7.23 -15.97 -7.66
N GLU A 130 7.72 -16.94 -6.92
CA GLU A 130 6.98 -17.53 -5.82
C GLU A 130 7.59 -17.10 -4.48
N VAL A 131 6.76 -16.51 -3.62
CA VAL A 131 7.15 -16.06 -2.28
C VAL A 131 6.26 -16.74 -1.24
N HIS A 132 6.83 -17.64 -0.45
CA HIS A 132 6.11 -18.53 0.47
C HIS A 132 6.61 -18.40 1.92
N ASN A 133 5.78 -18.83 2.88
CA ASN A 133 6.16 -19.14 4.27
C ASN A 133 6.79 -17.99 5.07
N HIS A 134 6.10 -16.86 5.19
CA HIS A 134 6.54 -15.66 5.94
C HIS A 134 7.79 -15.00 5.36
N SER A 135 7.95 -15.07 4.05
CA SER A 135 9.06 -14.43 3.33
C SER A 135 8.81 -12.94 3.11
N ASN A 136 9.87 -12.19 2.80
CA ASN A 136 9.78 -10.78 2.41
C ASN A 136 10.41 -10.56 1.04
N PHE A 137 9.67 -9.93 0.13
CA PHE A 137 10.21 -9.43 -1.14
C PHE A 137 10.13 -7.91 -1.15
N ILE A 138 11.28 -7.24 -1.19
CA ILE A 138 11.37 -5.78 -1.10
C ILE A 138 11.96 -5.26 -2.40
N LEU A 139 11.24 -4.38 -3.08
CA LEU A 139 11.72 -3.60 -4.21
C LEU A 139 11.87 -2.14 -3.77
N GLU A 140 13.12 -1.73 -3.54
CA GLU A 140 13.46 -0.33 -3.22
C GLU A 140 13.64 0.48 -4.51
N SER A 141 14.34 -0.09 -5.50
CA SER A 141 14.54 0.53 -6.81
C SER A 141 14.81 -0.52 -7.90
N GLY A 142 14.52 -0.17 -9.16
CA GLY A 142 14.68 -1.07 -10.32
C GLY A 142 13.34 -1.51 -10.90
N GLY A 143 13.26 -2.75 -11.38
CA GLY A 143 11.98 -3.26 -11.89
C GLY A 143 11.90 -4.75 -12.08
N VAL A 144 10.69 -5.27 -11.96
CA VAL A 144 10.33 -6.66 -12.26
C VAL A 144 9.55 -6.62 -13.56
N GLY A 145 9.95 -7.30 -14.62
CA GLY A 145 9.23 -7.27 -15.90
C GLY A 145 8.93 -8.67 -16.41
N ALA A 146 7.69 -8.92 -16.82
CA ALA A 146 7.39 -10.02 -17.73
C ALA A 146 7.74 -9.58 -19.15
N ALA A 147 8.46 -10.43 -19.89
CA ALA A 147 8.79 -10.14 -21.29
C ALA A 147 7.70 -10.58 -22.27
N ASP A 148 6.84 -11.51 -21.86
CA ASP A 148 5.82 -12.11 -22.72
C ASP A 148 4.40 -11.83 -22.20
N PRO A 149 3.46 -11.41 -23.09
CA PRO A 149 2.07 -11.23 -22.75
C PRO A 149 1.38 -12.55 -22.35
N GLY A 150 0.91 -12.67 -21.12
CA GLY A 150 0.15 -13.82 -20.61
C GLY A 150 0.84 -14.61 -19.49
N CYS A 151 1.89 -14.05 -18.92
CA CYS A 151 2.68 -14.66 -17.87
C CYS A 151 2.27 -14.15 -16.49
N ARG A 152 2.29 -15.02 -15.48
CA ARG A 152 2.10 -14.58 -14.09
C ARG A 152 3.37 -13.88 -13.63
N GLY A 153 3.22 -12.74 -12.95
CA GLY A 153 4.31 -11.96 -12.39
C GLY A 153 4.76 -12.53 -11.05
N LEU A 154 4.24 -11.96 -9.97
CA LEU A 154 4.60 -12.31 -8.60
C LEU A 154 3.40 -12.97 -7.88
N ASP A 155 3.56 -14.23 -7.46
CA ASP A 155 2.61 -14.99 -6.64
C ASP A 155 3.16 -15.08 -5.20
N VAL A 156 2.34 -14.66 -4.25
CA VAL A 156 2.74 -14.46 -2.85
C VAL A 156 1.76 -15.20 -1.95
N LEU A 157 2.28 -16.10 -1.11
CA LEU A 157 1.52 -16.91 -0.18
C LEU A 157 2.11 -16.78 1.24
N ASP A 158 1.26 -16.39 2.19
CA ASP A 158 1.63 -16.15 3.58
C ASP A 158 2.89 -15.29 3.75
N SER A 159 3.09 -14.26 2.92
CA SER A 159 4.34 -13.50 2.83
C SER A 159 4.12 -12.01 2.57
N ASN A 160 5.18 -11.19 2.68
CA ASN A 160 5.10 -9.73 2.50
C ASN A 160 5.81 -9.27 1.23
N VAL A 161 5.17 -8.37 0.48
CA VAL A 161 5.76 -7.63 -0.63
C VAL A 161 5.78 -6.14 -0.31
N MET A 162 6.92 -5.50 -0.51
CA MET A 162 7.06 -4.05 -0.37
C MET A 162 7.61 -3.47 -1.67
N VAL A 163 6.93 -2.47 -2.21
CA VAL A 163 7.35 -1.71 -3.41
C VAL A 163 7.48 -0.25 -3.00
N ASN A 164 8.70 0.19 -2.71
CA ASN A 164 9.03 1.56 -2.28
C ASN A 164 9.58 2.44 -3.42
N GLY A 165 9.48 1.97 -4.67
CA GLY A 165 10.00 2.64 -5.86
C GLY A 165 10.14 1.70 -7.05
N GLY A 166 10.48 2.25 -8.21
CA GLY A 166 10.66 1.47 -9.45
C GLY A 166 9.35 1.10 -10.16
N SER A 167 9.44 0.21 -11.14
CA SER A 167 8.29 -0.30 -11.91
C SER A 167 8.27 -1.83 -11.93
N THR A 168 7.16 -2.44 -11.53
CA THR A 168 6.97 -3.88 -11.65
C THR A 168 5.83 -4.22 -12.62
N GLY A 169 6.01 -5.30 -13.37
CA GLY A 169 5.12 -5.89 -14.36
C GLY A 169 3.94 -6.63 -13.75
N GLY A 170 3.49 -6.21 -12.57
CA GLY A 170 2.35 -6.80 -11.87
C GLY A 170 2.73 -7.75 -10.73
N ILE A 171 2.00 -7.62 -9.63
CA ILE A 171 1.76 -8.68 -8.65
C ILE A 171 0.48 -9.37 -9.12
N THR A 172 0.52 -10.68 -9.30
CA THR A 172 -0.58 -11.40 -9.95
C THR A 172 -1.50 -12.05 -8.93
N TRP A 173 -0.98 -12.51 -7.79
CA TRP A 173 -1.77 -13.21 -6.79
C TRP A 173 -1.22 -13.07 -5.37
N LEU A 174 -2.07 -12.66 -4.44
CA LEU A 174 -1.87 -12.63 -2.99
C LEU A 174 -2.90 -13.58 -2.35
N ALA A 175 -2.44 -14.58 -1.60
CA ALA A 175 -3.32 -15.49 -0.86
C ALA A 175 -2.86 -15.74 0.58
N GLY A 176 -3.70 -16.41 1.36
CA GLY A 176 -3.46 -16.66 2.78
C GLY A 176 -3.44 -15.37 3.61
N ALA A 177 -2.41 -15.19 4.44
CA ALA A 177 -2.18 -13.99 5.25
C ALA A 177 -1.17 -13.00 4.61
N SER A 178 -1.04 -13.00 3.28
CA SER A 178 -0.06 -12.17 2.57
C SER A 178 -0.34 -10.68 2.67
N THR A 179 0.70 -9.86 2.62
CA THR A 179 0.58 -8.40 2.57
C THR A 179 1.33 -7.82 1.37
N ALA A 180 0.77 -6.80 0.73
CA ALA A 180 1.45 -6.02 -0.31
C ALA A 180 1.36 -4.53 0.00
N ASN A 181 2.51 -3.89 0.24
CA ASN A 181 2.60 -2.46 0.53
C ASN A 181 3.27 -1.73 -0.65
N ILE A 182 2.53 -0.82 -1.29
CA ILE A 182 2.97 -0.06 -2.46
C ILE A 182 3.07 1.41 -2.05
N ALA A 183 4.28 1.88 -1.76
CA ALA A 183 4.52 3.25 -1.33
C ALA A 183 5.30 4.03 -2.39
N SER A 184 4.69 5.09 -2.94
CA SER A 184 5.30 6.02 -3.92
C SER A 184 5.86 5.40 -5.23
N GLY A 185 5.70 4.08 -5.45
CA GLY A 185 6.15 3.36 -6.65
C GLY A 185 5.07 3.26 -7.74
N THR A 186 5.44 2.71 -8.90
CA THR A 186 4.50 2.39 -9.98
C THR A 186 4.37 0.89 -10.16
N LEU A 187 3.18 0.35 -9.93
CA LEU A 187 2.81 -1.01 -10.29
C LEU A 187 2.09 -0.97 -11.64
N THR A 188 2.76 -1.36 -12.72
CA THR A 188 2.15 -1.47 -14.04
C THR A 188 1.95 -2.94 -14.34
N ASN A 189 0.74 -3.45 -14.19
CA ASN A 189 0.47 -4.79 -14.66
C ASN A 189 0.35 -4.75 -16.19
N ILE A 190 1.20 -5.47 -16.90
CA ILE A 190 1.25 -5.44 -18.37
C ILE A 190 0.37 -6.53 -19.01
N ASP A 191 -0.07 -7.50 -18.21
CA ASP A 191 -0.88 -8.63 -18.64
C ASP A 191 -2.31 -8.52 -18.12
N ASN A 192 -3.21 -9.43 -18.52
CA ASN A 192 -4.58 -9.60 -17.98
C ASN A 192 -4.63 -9.66 -16.44
N GLY A 193 -3.48 -9.60 -15.77
CA GLY A 193 -3.27 -9.56 -14.35
C GLY A 193 -3.93 -8.33 -13.74
N THR A 194 -4.95 -8.65 -13.00
CA THR A 194 -5.40 -7.90 -11.85
C THR A 194 -4.42 -8.13 -10.69
N LEU A 195 -4.18 -7.13 -9.85
CA LEU A 195 -3.67 -7.36 -8.50
C LEU A 195 -4.74 -8.14 -7.74
N TYR A 196 -4.63 -9.47 -7.74
CA TYR A 196 -5.60 -10.36 -7.13
C TYR A 196 -5.22 -10.65 -5.68
N ALA A 197 -6.15 -10.45 -4.75
CA ALA A 197 -6.01 -10.78 -3.34
C ALA A 197 -7.19 -11.63 -2.88
N SER A 198 -6.92 -12.75 -2.21
CA SER A 198 -7.91 -13.65 -1.62
C SER A 198 -7.63 -13.95 -0.15
N ASP A 199 -8.45 -14.83 0.45
CA ASP A 199 -8.36 -15.22 1.86
C ASP A 199 -8.31 -14.01 2.80
N THR A 200 -7.28 -13.89 3.63
CA THR A 200 -7.07 -12.80 4.61
C THR A 200 -5.97 -11.83 4.17
N SER A 201 -5.63 -11.82 2.88
CA SER A 201 -4.54 -10.98 2.37
C SER A 201 -4.89 -9.49 2.42
N SER A 202 -3.86 -8.64 2.46
CA SER A 202 -4.01 -7.19 2.52
C SER A 202 -3.16 -6.48 1.48
N ILE A 203 -3.72 -5.43 0.89
CA ILE A 203 -3.03 -4.51 0.00
C ILE A 203 -3.11 -3.12 0.62
N THR A 204 -1.98 -2.44 0.75
CA THR A 204 -1.90 -1.02 1.13
C THR A 204 -1.22 -0.25 0.00
N ILE A 205 -1.87 0.81 -0.48
CA ILE A 205 -1.33 1.73 -1.50
C ILE A 205 -1.23 3.13 -0.91
N THR A 206 -0.02 3.68 -0.97
CA THR A 206 0.41 4.91 -0.32
C THR A 206 1.05 5.84 -1.34
N GLY A 207 0.29 6.76 -1.94
CA GLY A 207 0.83 7.72 -2.91
C GLY A 207 1.40 7.14 -4.22
N GLY A 208 1.37 5.82 -4.42
CA GLY A 208 1.85 5.14 -5.63
C GLY A 208 0.84 5.11 -6.77
N LEU A 209 1.28 4.71 -7.96
CA LEU A 209 0.43 4.49 -9.14
C LEU A 209 0.26 2.99 -9.39
N VAL A 210 -0.97 2.49 -9.43
CA VAL A 210 -1.29 1.14 -9.89
C VAL A 210 -2.09 1.24 -11.17
N THR A 211 -1.56 0.74 -12.28
CA THR A 211 -2.21 0.84 -13.58
C THR A 211 -2.15 -0.49 -14.33
N THR A 212 -3.18 -0.78 -15.12
CA THR A 212 -3.20 -1.92 -16.03
C THR A 212 -3.89 -1.54 -17.35
N PRO A 213 -3.37 -1.99 -18.50
CA PRO A 213 -4.04 -1.84 -19.78
C PRO A 213 -5.25 -2.79 -19.94
N HIS A 214 -5.63 -3.57 -18.91
CA HIS A 214 -6.64 -4.63 -18.97
C HIS A 214 -7.78 -4.44 -17.96
N ASP A 215 -8.73 -5.39 -17.96
CA ASP A 215 -10.09 -5.32 -17.41
C ASP A 215 -10.26 -5.00 -15.92
N VAL A 216 -9.31 -5.31 -15.02
CA VAL A 216 -9.45 -4.98 -13.59
C VAL A 216 -8.09 -4.69 -12.99
N VAL A 217 -7.92 -3.54 -12.31
CA VAL A 217 -6.65 -3.19 -11.67
C VAL A 217 -6.44 -3.95 -10.38
N ILE A 218 -7.43 -3.94 -9.47
CA ILE A 218 -7.36 -4.62 -8.18
C ILE A 218 -8.61 -5.49 -7.99
N ARG A 219 -8.42 -6.76 -7.64
CA ARG A 219 -9.49 -7.70 -7.34
C ARG A 219 -9.31 -8.32 -5.97
N LEU A 220 -10.35 -8.21 -5.15
CA LEU A 220 -10.44 -8.78 -3.83
C LEU A 220 -11.52 -9.86 -3.82
N ASP A 221 -11.20 -11.05 -3.32
CA ASP A 221 -12.13 -12.14 -3.07
C ASP A 221 -11.98 -12.63 -1.61
N ASP A 222 -12.92 -13.48 -1.17
CA ASP A 222 -13.03 -14.00 0.20
C ASP A 222 -13.06 -12.92 1.30
N SER A 223 -12.00 -12.72 2.08
CA SER A 223 -11.93 -11.71 3.15
C SER A 223 -10.75 -10.75 2.99
N ALA A 224 -10.29 -10.56 1.75
CA ALA A 224 -9.15 -9.72 1.44
C ALA A 224 -9.45 -8.24 1.73
N THR A 225 -8.39 -7.48 2.03
CA THR A 225 -8.50 -6.06 2.39
C THR A 225 -7.66 -5.19 1.46
N LEU A 226 -8.20 -4.03 1.07
CA LEU A 226 -7.49 -2.98 0.34
C LEU A 226 -7.60 -1.69 1.13
N ARG A 227 -6.47 -1.04 1.38
CA ARG A 227 -6.38 0.33 1.87
C ARG A 227 -5.66 1.20 0.84
N LEU A 228 -6.35 2.21 0.34
CA LEU A 228 -5.81 3.20 -0.60
C LEU A 228 -5.76 4.55 0.11
N THR A 229 -4.57 5.06 0.41
CA THR A 229 -4.36 6.35 1.09
C THR A 229 -3.56 7.25 0.14
N GLY A 230 -4.27 8.08 -0.63
CA GLY A 230 -3.67 8.81 -1.74
C GLY A 230 -3.36 7.93 -2.96
N GLY A 231 -2.43 8.38 -3.81
CA GLY A 231 -1.98 7.63 -5.00
C GLY A 231 -3.00 7.62 -6.13
N GLU A 232 -2.78 6.73 -7.10
CA GLU A 232 -3.60 6.59 -8.30
C GLU A 232 -3.82 5.11 -8.64
N VAL A 233 -5.07 4.74 -8.94
CA VAL A 233 -5.46 3.44 -9.50
C VAL A 233 -6.10 3.70 -10.86
N ASP A 234 -5.49 3.24 -11.95
CA ASP A 234 -5.90 3.58 -13.31
C ASP A 234 -6.18 2.33 -14.17
N ALA A 235 -7.47 2.06 -14.40
CA ALA A 235 -7.94 1.00 -15.29
C ALA A 235 -8.19 1.54 -16.70
N PHE A 236 -7.37 1.09 -17.66
CA PHE A 236 -7.63 1.43 -19.06
C PHE A 236 -8.85 0.70 -19.62
N HIS A 237 -9.06 -0.55 -19.22
CA HIS A 237 -10.23 -1.33 -19.59
C HIS A 237 -10.87 -1.89 -18.31
N GLY A 238 -12.16 -2.13 -18.36
CA GLY A 238 -12.95 -2.64 -17.25
C GLY A 238 -12.94 -1.85 -15.93
N ASN A 239 -12.95 -2.51 -14.75
CA ASN A 239 -13.15 -1.87 -13.45
C ASN A 239 -11.82 -1.40 -12.81
N GLY A 240 -11.83 -0.26 -12.11
CA GLY A 240 -10.69 0.13 -11.26
C GLY A 240 -10.45 -0.88 -10.14
N ILE A 241 -11.39 -0.97 -9.21
CA ILE A 241 -11.34 -1.88 -8.06
C ILE A 241 -12.56 -2.80 -8.11
N PHE A 242 -12.37 -4.11 -7.95
CA PHE A 242 -13.43 -5.10 -7.84
C PHE A 242 -13.30 -5.89 -6.53
N ALA A 243 -14.28 -5.83 -5.64
CA ALA A 243 -14.29 -6.60 -4.39
C ALA A 243 -15.52 -7.50 -4.31
N ASN A 244 -15.37 -8.72 -3.81
CA ASN A 244 -16.46 -9.68 -3.70
C ASN A 244 -16.34 -10.52 -2.41
N HIS A 245 -17.37 -11.31 -2.12
CA HIS A 245 -17.50 -12.08 -0.87
C HIS A 245 -17.51 -11.19 0.38
N GLN A 246 -16.59 -11.30 1.33
CA GLN A 246 -16.50 -10.55 2.58
C GLN A 246 -15.31 -9.58 2.59
N SER A 247 -14.91 -9.08 1.43
CA SER A 247 -13.75 -8.20 1.27
C SER A 247 -14.00 -6.80 1.86
N ILE A 248 -12.92 -6.08 2.22
CA ILE A 248 -12.98 -4.69 2.71
C ILE A 248 -12.15 -3.78 1.80
N VAL A 249 -12.75 -2.70 1.31
CA VAL A 249 -12.10 -1.65 0.52
C VAL A 249 -12.21 -0.35 1.29
N ASP A 250 -11.09 0.19 1.75
CA ASP A 250 -10.98 1.48 2.43
C ASP A 250 -10.20 2.45 1.53
N ILE A 251 -10.86 3.49 1.00
CA ILE A 251 -10.26 4.55 0.17
C ILE A 251 -10.25 5.84 0.98
N TRP A 252 -9.08 6.43 1.17
CA TRP A 252 -8.82 7.63 1.94
C TRP A 252 -8.03 8.63 1.07
N GLY A 253 -8.69 9.22 0.08
CA GLY A 253 -8.06 10.10 -0.91
C GLY A 253 -7.54 9.37 -2.16
N GLY A 254 -6.72 10.08 -2.95
CA GLY A 254 -6.15 9.57 -4.21
C GLY A 254 -7.04 9.74 -5.41
N VAL A 255 -6.68 9.09 -6.53
CA VAL A 255 -7.47 9.06 -7.75
C VAL A 255 -7.75 7.62 -8.16
N VAL A 256 -9.00 7.29 -8.45
CA VAL A 256 -9.36 6.01 -9.05
C VAL A 256 -10.00 6.32 -10.41
N ARG A 257 -9.41 5.78 -11.49
CA ARG A 257 -9.83 5.97 -12.87
C ARG A 257 -10.27 4.65 -13.48
N SER A 258 -11.27 4.72 -14.34
CA SER A 258 -11.71 3.61 -15.17
C SER A 258 -12.25 4.16 -16.49
N ASN A 259 -11.76 3.68 -17.63
CA ASN A 259 -12.28 4.17 -18.91
C ASN A 259 -13.54 3.43 -19.38
N GLU A 260 -13.70 2.15 -19.05
CA GLU A 260 -14.74 1.31 -19.67
C GLU A 260 -15.80 0.80 -18.71
N ASN A 261 -15.51 0.44 -17.45
CA ASN A 261 -16.53 0.00 -16.50
C ASN A 261 -16.53 0.87 -15.23
N SER A 262 -17.00 0.32 -14.10
CA SER A 262 -17.08 1.04 -12.84
C SER A 262 -15.71 1.31 -12.24
N VAL A 263 -15.54 2.50 -11.68
CA VAL A 263 -14.34 2.86 -10.92
C VAL A 263 -14.15 1.91 -9.73
N VAL A 264 -15.23 1.63 -9.00
CA VAL A 264 -15.24 0.64 -7.92
C VAL A 264 -16.48 -0.24 -8.03
N SER A 265 -16.32 -1.56 -7.92
CA SER A 265 -17.41 -2.53 -7.92
C SER A 265 -17.30 -3.43 -6.68
N VAL A 266 -18.30 -3.45 -5.81
CA VAL A 266 -18.35 -4.31 -4.63
C VAL A 266 -19.55 -5.27 -4.66
N GLY A 267 -19.31 -6.55 -4.36
CA GLY A 267 -20.29 -7.64 -4.39
C GLY A 267 -20.28 -8.49 -3.12
N GLY A 268 -21.15 -9.49 -3.04
CA GLY A 268 -21.24 -10.36 -1.87
C GLY A 268 -21.68 -9.60 -0.61
N SER A 269 -21.04 -9.86 0.52
CA SER A 269 -21.16 -9.12 1.80
C SER A 269 -19.96 -8.18 2.03
N SER A 270 -19.35 -7.65 0.96
CA SER A 270 -18.15 -6.80 1.04
C SER A 270 -18.46 -5.40 1.61
N GLN A 271 -17.45 -4.75 2.17
CA GLN A 271 -17.54 -3.37 2.67
C GLN A 271 -16.70 -2.44 1.81
N LEU A 272 -17.26 -1.31 1.39
CA LEU A 272 -16.56 -0.20 0.75
C LEU A 272 -16.69 1.03 1.64
N ARG A 273 -15.56 1.64 2.01
CA ARG A 273 -15.49 2.87 2.78
C ARG A 273 -14.69 3.88 1.97
N ILE A 274 -15.23 5.08 1.79
CA ILE A 274 -14.58 6.11 0.98
C ILE A 274 -14.55 7.41 1.78
N ALA A 275 -13.37 7.96 2.03
CA ALA A 275 -13.13 9.22 2.70
C ALA A 275 -12.27 10.12 1.80
N GLY A 276 -12.93 10.89 0.93
CA GLY A 276 -12.28 11.74 -0.09
C GLY A 276 -11.77 11.01 -1.33
N GLY A 277 -11.02 11.74 -2.17
CA GLY A 277 -10.45 11.24 -3.44
C GLY A 277 -11.23 11.68 -4.69
N THR A 278 -10.66 11.41 -5.87
CA THR A 278 -11.25 11.70 -7.18
C THR A 278 -11.59 10.41 -7.92
N PHE A 279 -12.81 10.30 -8.44
CA PHE A 279 -13.29 9.13 -9.17
C PHE A 279 -13.61 9.52 -10.61
N GLU A 280 -12.75 9.17 -11.55
CA GLU A 280 -12.89 9.57 -12.96
C GLU A 280 -13.37 8.38 -13.81
N LEU A 281 -14.39 8.62 -14.64
CA LEU A 281 -14.80 7.70 -15.69
C LEU A 281 -14.39 8.24 -17.05
N GLY A 282 -13.81 7.39 -17.89
CA GLY A 282 -13.50 7.73 -19.28
C GLY A 282 -14.74 7.76 -20.19
N GLU A 283 -15.75 6.94 -19.90
CA GLU A 283 -17.01 6.89 -20.64
C GLU A 283 -18.25 6.97 -19.73
N ASP A 284 -19.27 7.73 -20.16
CA ASP A 284 -20.54 7.99 -19.45
C ASP A 284 -21.50 6.76 -19.35
N ILE A 285 -21.05 5.57 -19.73
CA ILE A 285 -21.97 4.42 -19.92
C ILE A 285 -22.21 3.67 -18.60
N TYR A 286 -21.23 3.61 -17.70
CA TYR A 286 -21.26 2.81 -16.48
C TYR A 286 -21.29 3.67 -15.22
N PRO A 287 -21.77 3.13 -14.08
CA PRO A 287 -21.71 3.85 -12.82
C PRO A 287 -20.29 3.92 -12.28
N HIS A 288 -19.95 5.01 -11.58
CA HIS A 288 -18.63 5.12 -10.94
C HIS A 288 -18.48 4.07 -9.85
N ILE A 289 -19.51 3.92 -9.00
CA ILE A 289 -19.56 2.91 -7.94
C ILE A 289 -20.70 1.94 -8.22
N ASN A 290 -20.38 0.66 -8.30
CA ASN A 290 -21.33 -0.44 -8.43
C ASN A 290 -21.34 -1.26 -7.14
N ALA A 291 -22.52 -1.44 -6.53
CA ALA A 291 -22.69 -2.26 -5.33
C ALA A 291 -23.76 -3.33 -5.59
N ALA A 292 -23.45 -4.58 -5.27
CA ALA A 292 -24.31 -5.74 -5.44
C ALA A 292 -24.25 -6.68 -4.22
N GLY A 293 -25.22 -7.60 -4.10
CA GLY A 293 -25.33 -8.50 -2.96
C GLY A 293 -25.80 -7.83 -1.66
N GLU A 294 -25.21 -8.27 -0.55
CA GLU A 294 -25.33 -7.70 0.80
C GLU A 294 -24.18 -6.73 1.11
N SER A 295 -23.58 -6.12 0.07
CA SER A 295 -22.47 -5.20 0.26
C SER A 295 -22.90 -3.91 0.95
N ASN A 296 -21.99 -3.33 1.72
CA ASN A 296 -22.19 -2.07 2.44
C ASN A 296 -21.24 -1.02 1.89
N VAL A 297 -21.77 0.11 1.43
CA VAL A 297 -20.96 1.24 0.96
C VAL A 297 -21.15 2.41 1.91
N THR A 298 -20.06 2.87 2.52
CA THR A 298 -20.02 4.03 3.41
C THR A 298 -19.16 5.10 2.77
N ILE A 299 -19.68 6.33 2.67
CA ILE A 299 -18.98 7.46 2.04
C ILE A 299 -18.91 8.59 3.06
N PHE A 300 -17.70 9.07 3.34
CA PHE A 300 -17.33 10.11 4.32
C PHE A 300 -16.76 11.33 3.58
N GLY A 301 -17.25 12.55 3.86
CA GLY A 301 -16.61 13.80 3.43
C GLY A 301 -17.49 14.77 2.64
N ARG A 302 -16.96 15.99 2.42
CA ARG A 302 -17.64 17.14 1.79
C ARG A 302 -17.29 17.35 0.31
N ASP A 303 -16.09 16.96 -0.12
CA ASP A 303 -15.57 17.26 -1.47
C ASP A 303 -15.44 16.00 -2.34
N PHE A 304 -16.57 15.37 -2.65
CA PHE A 304 -16.62 14.34 -3.70
C PHE A 304 -16.85 14.99 -5.06
N ASN A 305 -15.79 15.05 -5.87
CA ASN A 305 -15.91 15.52 -7.23
C ASN A 305 -16.20 14.33 -8.16
N PHE A 306 -17.49 14.06 -8.40
CA PHE A 306 -17.92 13.23 -9.52
C PHE A 306 -18.02 14.12 -10.76
N PRO A 307 -17.13 14.01 -11.76
CA PRO A 307 -17.38 14.63 -13.05
C PRO A 307 -18.69 14.06 -13.60
N VAL A 308 -19.66 14.96 -13.82
CA VAL A 308 -21.07 14.67 -14.09
C VAL A 308 -21.33 13.84 -15.34
N SER A 309 -22.11 12.76 -15.19
CA SER A 309 -23.43 12.57 -15.85
C SER A 309 -24.25 11.45 -15.17
N LYS A 310 -23.58 10.47 -14.53
CA LYS A 310 -24.19 9.33 -13.80
C LYS A 310 -23.34 8.83 -12.60
N PRO A 311 -23.40 9.50 -11.43
CA PRO A 311 -22.47 9.23 -10.33
C PRO A 311 -22.57 7.81 -9.73
N ILE A 312 -23.77 7.23 -9.58
CA ILE A 312 -23.95 5.91 -8.94
C ILE A 312 -25.16 5.19 -9.55
N GLU A 313 -24.99 3.98 -10.08
CA GLU A 313 -26.08 3.10 -10.52
C GLU A 313 -25.97 1.76 -9.77
N PRO A 314 -26.90 1.43 -8.86
CA PRO A 314 -26.94 0.11 -8.24
C PRO A 314 -27.44 -0.90 -9.27
N LEU A 315 -26.68 -1.98 -9.52
CA LEU A 315 -27.16 -3.10 -10.34
C LEU A 315 -28.15 -4.03 -9.59
N GLY A 316 -28.56 -3.64 -8.39
CA GLY A 316 -29.69 -4.20 -7.64
C GLY A 316 -29.86 -3.48 -6.31
N GLY A 317 -31.09 -3.07 -6.00
CA GLY A 317 -31.47 -2.57 -4.67
C GLY A 317 -31.91 -1.13 -4.55
N VAL A 318 -32.32 -0.78 -3.34
CA VAL A 318 -32.76 0.57 -2.96
C VAL A 318 -31.58 1.26 -2.29
N ILE A 319 -31.00 2.24 -2.96
CA ILE A 319 -30.09 3.17 -2.31
C ILE A 319 -30.96 4.12 -1.48
N THR A 320 -30.77 4.10 -0.16
CA THR A 320 -31.27 5.16 0.73
C THR A 320 -30.07 5.85 1.35
N GLY A 321 -29.86 7.11 0.98
CA GLY A 321 -28.81 7.94 1.53
C GLY A 321 -29.26 9.39 1.59
N THR A 322 -28.78 10.14 2.58
CA THR A 322 -29.00 11.58 2.71
C THR A 322 -27.63 12.25 2.62
N LEU A 323 -27.42 13.09 1.60
CA LEU A 323 -26.19 13.88 1.48
C LEU A 323 -26.02 14.81 2.70
N ALA A 324 -24.81 15.31 2.94
CA ALA A 324 -24.52 16.22 4.06
C ALA A 324 -25.39 17.50 4.04
N ASP A 325 -25.91 17.88 2.88
CA ASP A 325 -26.84 19.00 2.68
C ASP A 325 -28.33 18.64 2.93
N GLY A 326 -28.63 17.41 3.34
CA GLY A 326 -29.99 16.93 3.59
C GLY A 326 -30.72 16.42 2.34
N SER A 327 -30.11 16.44 1.16
CA SER A 327 -30.76 15.96 -0.06
C SER A 327 -30.76 14.43 -0.15
N HIS A 328 -31.88 13.86 -0.62
CA HIS A 328 -32.03 12.42 -0.76
C HIS A 328 -31.39 11.92 -2.06
N VAL A 329 -30.49 10.96 -1.93
CA VAL A 329 -29.99 10.16 -3.05
C VAL A 329 -31.02 9.07 -3.31
N ASN A 330 -32.00 9.34 -4.18
CA ASN A 330 -33.07 8.38 -4.51
C ASN A 330 -32.84 7.79 -5.90
N TRP A 331 -32.20 6.62 -5.95
CA TRP A 331 -31.88 5.92 -7.19
C TRP A 331 -32.51 4.54 -7.14
N ARG A 332 -33.35 4.21 -8.13
CA ARG A 332 -34.06 2.94 -8.22
C ARG A 332 -33.67 2.21 -9.49
N TYR A 333 -33.23 0.95 -9.35
CA TYR A 333 -33.22 -0.01 -10.44
C TYR A 333 -33.71 -1.40 -9.98
N ASN A 334 -34.24 -2.18 -10.91
CA ASN A 334 -35.07 -3.35 -10.66
C ASN A 334 -34.24 -4.64 -10.54
N ARG A 335 -33.96 -5.09 -9.30
CA ARG A 335 -33.85 -6.51 -8.84
C ARG A 335 -33.54 -6.58 -7.34
N GLU A 336 -33.89 -7.70 -6.70
CA GLU A 336 -33.85 -7.97 -5.25
C GLU A 336 -32.43 -8.04 -4.69
N THR A 337 -31.87 -6.90 -4.29
CA THR A 337 -30.56 -6.79 -3.65
C THR A 337 -30.64 -5.61 -2.70
N THR A 338 -29.91 -5.57 -1.58
CA THR A 338 -30.03 -4.47 -0.60
C THR A 338 -28.64 -3.92 -0.33
N ALA A 339 -28.22 -2.92 -1.10
CA ALA A 339 -27.06 -2.11 -0.75
C ALA A 339 -27.51 -1.00 0.21
N THR A 340 -26.95 -0.96 1.41
CA THR A 340 -27.18 0.15 2.36
C THR A 340 -26.07 1.17 2.14
N ILE A 341 -26.44 2.39 1.72
CA ILE A 341 -25.49 3.52 1.70
C ILE A 341 -25.71 4.32 2.97
N THR A 342 -24.86 4.12 3.97
CA THR A 342 -24.89 4.98 5.15
C THR A 342 -24.03 6.20 4.85
N LEU A 343 -24.68 7.31 4.50
CA LEU A 343 -24.03 8.62 4.59
C LEU A 343 -24.00 8.99 6.06
N LEU A 344 -22.90 8.66 6.71
CA LEU A 344 -22.60 9.17 8.04
C LEU A 344 -22.30 10.65 7.86
N ALA A 345 -22.97 11.50 8.65
CA ALA A 345 -22.55 12.88 8.77
C ALA A 345 -21.11 12.83 9.28
N PHE A 346 -20.15 13.16 8.42
CA PHE A 346 -18.76 13.26 8.82
C PHE A 346 -18.68 14.31 9.91
N VAL A 347 -18.35 13.87 11.12
CA VAL A 347 -18.03 14.76 12.23
C VAL A 347 -16.56 15.12 12.03
N PRO A 348 -16.22 16.38 11.70
CA PRO A 348 -14.82 16.77 11.56
C PRO A 348 -14.05 16.40 12.84
N GLY A 349 -12.89 15.78 12.67
CA GLY A 349 -12.08 15.27 13.77
C GLY A 349 -12.43 13.87 14.28
N ASP A 350 -13.52 13.23 13.84
CA ASP A 350 -13.82 11.83 14.18
C ASP A 350 -12.93 10.90 13.33
N PHE A 351 -11.73 10.63 13.83
CA PHE A 351 -10.71 9.82 13.14
C PHE A 351 -10.94 8.32 13.32
N THR A 352 -11.71 7.93 14.35
CA THR A 352 -12.08 6.53 14.60
C THR A 352 -13.33 6.09 13.84
N LEU A 353 -14.06 7.04 13.25
CA LEU A 353 -15.30 6.84 12.48
C LEU A 353 -16.42 6.18 13.30
N ASP A 354 -16.42 6.38 14.61
CA ASP A 354 -17.46 5.83 15.49
C ASP A 354 -18.68 6.77 15.64
N GLY A 355 -18.60 7.96 15.04
CA GLY A 355 -19.62 9.00 15.07
C GLY A 355 -19.56 9.90 16.30
N VAL A 356 -18.55 9.75 17.16
CA VAL A 356 -18.43 10.45 18.44
C VAL A 356 -17.05 11.08 18.56
N LEU A 357 -17.00 12.42 18.52
CA LEU A 357 -15.75 13.15 18.74
C LEU A 357 -15.30 13.03 20.21
N ASN A 358 -14.24 12.25 20.46
CA ASN A 358 -13.78 11.92 21.81
C ASN A 358 -12.25 11.75 21.92
N SER A 359 -11.75 11.26 23.07
CA SER A 359 -10.31 11.12 23.32
C SER A 359 -9.61 10.18 22.33
N ASP A 360 -10.33 9.15 21.89
CA ASP A 360 -9.76 8.10 21.04
C ASP A 360 -9.38 8.66 19.67
N ASP A 361 -10.10 9.69 19.19
CA ASP A 361 -9.76 10.42 17.98
C ASP A 361 -8.46 11.23 18.14
N ILE A 362 -8.38 12.09 19.16
CA ILE A 362 -7.18 12.93 19.36
C ILE A 362 -5.94 12.10 19.74
N ASP A 363 -6.14 10.92 20.32
CA ASP A 363 -5.07 9.92 20.53
C ASP A 363 -4.63 9.32 19.19
N ALA A 364 -5.56 9.01 18.28
CA ALA A 364 -5.22 8.60 16.92
C ALA A 364 -4.42 9.68 16.17
N GLN A 365 -4.79 10.96 16.34
CA GLN A 365 -4.01 12.08 15.79
C GLN A 365 -2.62 12.17 16.39
N ALA A 366 -2.47 11.96 17.71
CA ALA A 366 -1.16 11.95 18.38
C ALA A 366 -0.25 10.85 17.81
N VAL A 367 -0.81 9.66 17.58
CA VAL A 367 -0.08 8.56 16.93
C VAL A 367 0.35 8.95 15.51
N ALA A 368 -0.53 9.60 14.74
CA ALA A 368 -0.21 10.07 13.39
C ALA A 368 0.91 11.13 13.38
N MET A 369 0.87 12.12 14.29
CA MET A 369 1.91 13.15 14.45
C MET A 369 3.31 12.56 14.71
N ARG A 370 3.39 11.43 15.42
CA ARG A 370 4.66 10.73 15.73
C ARG A 370 5.11 9.79 14.62
N SER A 371 4.19 9.37 13.76
CA SER A 371 4.52 8.51 12.63
C SER A 371 5.16 9.34 11.53
N SER A 372 6.31 8.90 11.02
CA SER A 372 6.95 9.55 9.86
C SER A 372 6.26 9.21 8.53
N SER A 373 5.11 8.54 8.56
CA SER A 373 4.38 8.19 7.35
C SER A 373 3.68 9.42 6.81
N ALA A 374 3.99 9.79 5.56
CA ALA A 374 3.30 10.83 4.80
C ALA A 374 1.82 10.51 4.52
N GLU A 375 1.34 9.37 5.00
CA GLU A 375 -0.08 9.06 5.02
C GLU A 375 -0.67 9.68 6.25
N THR A 376 -1.50 10.69 6.03
CA THR A 376 -2.92 10.61 6.35
C THR A 376 -3.52 11.99 6.25
N THR A 377 -3.98 12.37 5.05
CA THR A 377 -4.65 13.65 4.78
C THR A 377 -5.84 13.91 5.70
N ILE A 378 -6.38 12.88 6.36
CA ILE A 378 -7.46 13.06 7.33
C ILE A 378 -7.03 13.68 8.64
N TYR A 379 -5.74 13.60 9.05
CA TYR A 379 -5.26 14.18 10.31
C TYR A 379 -4.61 15.55 10.11
N ASP A 380 -4.21 15.90 8.89
CA ASP A 380 -3.83 17.24 8.44
C ASP A 380 -5.11 18.08 8.29
N GLN A 381 -5.44 18.89 9.30
CA GLN A 381 -6.69 19.67 9.34
C GLN A 381 -6.56 21.03 8.67
N ASN A 382 -5.32 21.47 8.39
CA ASN A 382 -5.06 22.77 7.76
C ASN A 382 -4.62 22.66 6.29
N ASP A 383 -4.51 21.43 5.76
CA ASP A 383 -4.08 21.09 4.40
C ASP A 383 -2.68 21.63 4.04
N ASP A 384 -1.77 21.75 5.01
CA ASP A 384 -0.39 22.23 4.77
C ASP A 384 0.60 21.12 4.39
N GLY A 385 0.12 19.87 4.37
CA GLY A 385 0.88 18.67 4.04
C GLY A 385 1.69 18.11 5.22
N ARG A 386 1.42 18.57 6.45
CA ARG A 386 2.04 18.07 7.68
C ARG A 386 0.94 17.69 8.67
N ILE A 387 1.30 16.79 9.59
CA ILE A 387 0.44 16.42 10.71
C ILE A 387 1.20 16.84 11.96
N ASP A 388 0.87 18.02 12.47
CA ASP A 388 1.58 18.64 13.58
C ASP A 388 0.66 19.31 14.59
N ALA A 389 1.26 20.13 15.46
CA ALA A 389 0.55 20.80 16.53
C ALA A 389 -0.55 21.75 16.03
N SER A 390 -0.42 22.30 14.82
CA SER A 390 -1.44 23.17 14.23
C SER A 390 -2.72 22.40 13.88
N ASP A 391 -2.61 21.14 13.47
CA ASP A 391 -3.77 20.28 13.22
C ASP A 391 -4.49 19.88 14.51
N ARG A 392 -3.71 19.64 15.57
CA ARG A 392 -4.24 19.35 16.90
C ARG A 392 -4.97 20.55 17.50
N GLU A 393 -4.47 21.77 17.24
CA GLU A 393 -5.15 23.00 17.64
C GLU A 393 -6.52 23.14 16.96
N ILE A 394 -6.62 22.86 15.65
CA ILE A 394 -7.91 22.87 14.93
C ILE A 394 -8.87 21.85 15.53
N TRP A 395 -8.41 20.63 15.80
CA TRP A 395 -9.25 19.61 16.42
C TRP A 395 -9.82 20.08 17.77
N ILE A 396 -8.95 20.60 18.64
CA ILE A 396 -9.34 21.03 20.00
C ILE A 396 -10.23 22.27 19.97
N HIS A 397 -9.92 23.26 19.14
CA HIS A 397 -10.60 24.55 19.17
C HIS A 397 -11.82 24.63 18.26
N GLU A 398 -11.77 24.02 17.09
CA GLU A 398 -12.80 24.13 16.07
C GLU A 398 -13.80 22.98 16.10
N TYR A 399 -13.33 21.74 16.37
CA TYR A 399 -14.19 20.56 16.31
C TYR A 399 -14.74 20.18 17.67
N ALA A 400 -13.85 19.92 18.64
CA ALA A 400 -14.24 19.57 20.01
C ALA A 400 -14.74 20.79 20.79
N ALA A 401 -14.42 22.00 20.31
CA ALA A 401 -14.74 23.26 20.95
C ALA A 401 -14.38 23.23 22.45
N THR A 402 -13.16 22.81 22.76
CA THR A 402 -12.63 22.72 24.13
C THR A 402 -11.27 23.42 24.27
N TRP A 403 -10.57 23.18 25.37
CA TRP A 403 -9.27 23.72 25.73
C TRP A 403 -8.22 22.61 25.80
N PHE A 404 -6.97 22.94 25.50
CA PHE A 404 -5.87 22.11 25.94
C PHE A 404 -5.89 22.03 27.47
N GLY A 405 -5.79 20.81 28.00
CA GLY A 405 -5.91 20.56 29.44
C GLY A 405 -7.24 19.95 29.89
N ASP A 406 -8.29 20.00 29.08
CA ASP A 406 -9.58 19.37 29.38
C ASP A 406 -9.49 17.85 29.16
N ALA A 407 -9.09 17.12 30.20
CA ALA A 407 -8.76 15.70 30.12
C ALA A 407 -9.99 14.80 29.97
N ASN A 408 -11.20 15.31 30.24
CA ASN A 408 -12.44 14.55 30.14
C ASN A 408 -13.34 15.00 28.97
N LEU A 409 -12.93 16.04 28.23
CA LEU A 409 -13.64 16.64 27.10
C LEU A 409 -15.03 17.17 27.49
N ASP A 410 -15.17 17.74 28.70
CA ASP A 410 -16.42 18.36 29.17
C ASP A 410 -16.57 19.84 28.75
N GLY A 411 -15.59 20.36 28.02
CA GLY A 411 -15.52 21.72 27.48
C GLY A 411 -14.75 22.69 28.38
N GLU A 412 -14.35 22.30 29.59
CA GLU A 412 -13.69 23.18 30.56
C GLU A 412 -12.37 22.61 31.10
N PHE A 413 -11.25 23.30 30.86
CA PHE A 413 -10.01 23.01 31.58
C PHE A 413 -10.02 23.58 33.00
N ASN A 414 -10.07 22.72 34.01
CA ASN A 414 -10.12 23.11 35.42
C ASN A 414 -9.26 22.20 36.33
N SER A 415 -9.47 22.28 37.66
CA SER A 415 -8.69 21.48 38.63
C SER A 415 -9.08 20.00 38.65
N GLY A 416 -10.28 19.65 38.20
CA GLY A 416 -10.75 18.27 38.05
C GLY A 416 -9.88 17.50 37.06
N ASP A 417 -9.55 18.13 35.92
CA ASP A 417 -8.68 17.55 34.89
C ASP A 417 -7.28 17.28 35.42
N LEU A 418 -6.70 18.25 36.11
CA LEU A 418 -5.38 18.09 36.73
C LEU A 418 -5.38 16.94 37.75
N VAL A 419 -6.42 16.84 38.57
CA VAL A 419 -6.54 15.73 39.53
C VAL A 419 -6.68 14.40 38.80
N GLN A 420 -7.46 14.34 37.71
CA GLN A 420 -7.63 13.13 36.90
C GLN A 420 -6.30 12.64 36.31
N VAL A 421 -5.56 13.49 35.60
CA VAL A 421 -4.30 13.07 34.95
C VAL A 421 -3.23 12.65 35.97
N PHE A 422 -3.15 13.34 37.13
CA PHE A 422 -2.21 12.94 38.19
C PHE A 422 -2.62 11.64 38.90
N GLN A 423 -3.90 11.26 38.92
CA GLN A 423 -4.35 9.98 39.47
C GLN A 423 -3.92 8.79 38.61
N MET A 424 -3.70 8.99 37.30
CA MET A 424 -3.20 7.96 36.38
C MET A 424 -1.70 7.67 36.58
N ALA A 425 -1.00 8.51 37.36
CA ALA A 425 0.41 8.37 37.70
C ALA A 425 1.38 8.34 36.49
N ALA A 426 0.98 8.93 35.36
CA ALA A 426 1.78 9.02 34.12
C ALA A 426 2.79 10.19 34.10
N TYR A 427 2.71 11.13 35.05
CA TYR A 427 3.54 12.35 35.04
C TYR A 427 5.03 12.05 35.26
N GLU A 428 5.89 12.50 34.34
CA GLU A 428 7.36 12.44 34.42
C GLU A 428 7.90 11.01 34.67
N ASN A 429 7.20 10.00 34.17
CA ASN A 429 7.56 8.58 34.36
C ASN A 429 7.94 7.85 33.06
N SER A 430 7.88 8.54 31.91
CA SER A 430 8.14 8.00 30.57
C SER A 430 7.26 6.80 30.19
N VAL A 431 6.08 6.66 30.79
CA VAL A 431 5.05 5.68 30.40
C VAL A 431 4.22 6.30 29.29
N PRO A 432 3.81 5.52 28.26
CA PRO A 432 2.90 6.00 27.24
C PRO A 432 1.62 6.59 27.84
N ALA A 433 1.24 7.77 27.38
CA ALA A 433 0.04 8.49 27.77
C ALA A 433 -0.80 8.88 26.53
N GLY A 434 -2.12 8.89 26.68
CA GLY A 434 -3.03 9.56 25.76
C GLY A 434 -3.58 10.84 26.38
N TRP A 435 -4.58 11.43 25.74
CA TRP A 435 -5.18 12.70 26.12
C TRP A 435 -5.76 12.68 27.55
N LYS A 436 -6.46 11.60 27.90
CA LYS A 436 -7.06 11.38 29.23
C LYS A 436 -6.02 11.20 30.33
N GLU A 437 -4.81 10.78 29.97
CA GLU A 437 -3.67 10.59 30.86
C GLU A 437 -2.74 11.80 30.93
N GLY A 438 -2.89 12.78 30.02
CA GLY A 438 -2.19 14.07 30.04
C GLY A 438 -1.30 14.38 28.85
N ASP A 439 -1.24 13.54 27.80
CA ASP A 439 -0.51 13.82 26.54
C ASP A 439 -1.28 14.88 25.70
N TRP A 440 -1.16 16.14 26.10
CA TRP A 440 -1.88 17.25 25.48
C TRP A 440 -1.13 17.80 24.27
N ASN A 441 0.19 17.66 24.21
CA ASN A 441 1.00 18.09 23.05
C ASN A 441 1.10 17.02 21.94
N GLY A 442 0.72 15.77 22.21
CA GLY A 442 0.72 14.66 21.25
C GLY A 442 2.06 13.92 21.11
N ASP A 443 3.02 14.09 22.03
CA ASP A 443 4.35 13.45 21.97
C ASP A 443 4.41 12.06 22.61
N GLY A 444 3.33 11.62 23.26
CA GLY A 444 3.11 10.24 23.71
C GLY A 444 3.49 10.00 25.16
N VAL A 445 3.90 11.03 25.88
CA VAL A 445 4.16 10.98 27.31
C VAL A 445 3.42 12.12 28.01
N PHE A 446 3.23 12.00 29.32
CA PHE A 446 2.72 13.11 30.13
C PHE A 446 3.86 13.71 30.94
N ASP A 447 4.31 14.92 30.58
CA ASP A 447 5.40 15.61 31.25
C ASP A 447 5.14 17.12 31.44
N SER A 448 6.17 17.87 31.87
CA SER A 448 6.06 19.31 32.06
C SER A 448 5.76 20.09 30.77
N GLY A 449 6.08 19.55 29.59
CA GLY A 449 5.75 20.09 28.28
C GLY A 449 4.24 20.19 28.06
N ASP A 450 3.49 19.15 28.42
CA ASP A 450 2.02 19.15 28.32
C ASP A 450 1.38 20.22 29.20
N LEU A 451 1.85 20.34 30.45
CA LEU A 451 1.35 21.37 31.37
C LEU A 451 1.60 22.76 30.80
N VAL A 452 2.80 23.02 30.26
CA VAL A 452 3.10 24.30 29.62
C VAL A 452 2.17 24.53 28.43
N TRP A 453 1.94 23.52 27.60
CA TRP A 453 1.05 23.58 26.45
C TRP A 453 -0.38 23.98 26.84
N ALA A 454 -0.98 23.27 27.80
CA ALA A 454 -2.33 23.55 28.28
C ALA A 454 -2.48 24.91 28.96
N PHE A 455 -1.47 25.35 29.72
CA PHE A 455 -1.52 26.69 30.33
C PHE A 455 -1.29 27.82 29.31
N GLN A 456 -0.55 27.58 28.23
CA GLN A 456 -0.35 28.56 27.16
C GLN A 456 -1.63 28.82 26.37
N ASP A 457 -2.48 27.80 26.19
CA ASP A 457 -3.82 27.94 25.60
C ASP A 457 -4.72 28.90 26.43
N GLY A 458 -4.47 28.99 27.74
CA GLY A 458 -5.07 29.99 28.62
C GLY A 458 -6.51 29.70 29.01
N GLY A 459 -7.00 28.47 28.80
CA GLY A 459 -8.36 28.01 29.15
C GLY A 459 -8.61 27.78 30.64
N TYR A 460 -7.56 27.67 31.47
CA TYR A 460 -7.69 27.26 32.86
C TYR A 460 -8.67 28.13 33.66
N LYS A 461 -9.74 27.52 34.18
CA LYS A 461 -10.82 28.17 34.94
C LYS A 461 -11.55 29.29 34.19
N ARG A 462 -11.57 29.25 32.86
CA ARG A 462 -12.41 30.15 32.05
C ARG A 462 -13.86 29.68 31.91
N GLY A 463 -14.17 28.47 32.37
CA GLY A 463 -15.46 27.83 32.15
C GLY A 463 -15.49 27.07 30.80
N PRO A 464 -16.64 26.46 30.47
CA PRO A 464 -16.81 25.78 29.20
C PRO A 464 -16.52 26.73 28.04
N ARG A 465 -15.68 26.30 27.09
CA ARG A 465 -15.49 27.06 25.86
C ARG A 465 -16.86 27.14 25.18
N PRO A 466 -17.32 28.34 24.78
CA PRO A 466 -18.57 28.43 24.06
C PRO A 466 -18.44 27.61 22.80
N ASN A 467 -19.30 26.59 22.64
CA ASN A 467 -19.44 25.91 21.36
C ASN A 467 -19.54 27.01 20.31
N ILE A 468 -18.70 26.91 19.27
CA ILE A 468 -18.87 27.72 18.08
C ILE A 468 -20.17 27.20 17.47
N GLU A 469 -21.31 27.65 17.99
CA GLU A 469 -22.58 27.52 17.31
C GLU A 469 -22.27 28.07 15.93
N THR A 470 -22.35 27.18 14.94
CA THR A 470 -22.10 27.51 13.54
C THR A 470 -22.90 28.78 13.28
N VAL A 471 -22.19 29.90 13.23
CA VAL A 471 -22.83 31.21 13.18
C VAL A 471 -23.76 31.11 11.98
N PRO A 472 -25.09 31.22 12.17
CA PRO A 472 -26.04 30.99 11.09
C PRO A 472 -25.55 31.82 9.92
N GLU A 473 -25.20 31.13 8.82
CA GLU A 473 -24.44 31.73 7.73
C GLU A 473 -24.94 33.14 7.51
N PRO A 474 -24.03 34.14 7.53
CA PRO A 474 -24.40 35.50 7.80
C PRO A 474 -25.62 35.86 6.97
N SER A 475 -26.48 36.69 7.53
CA SER A 475 -27.58 37.30 6.79
C SER A 475 -27.12 38.09 5.55
N SER A 476 -25.86 37.98 5.11
CA SER A 476 -25.34 38.30 3.78
C SER A 476 -26.20 37.71 2.68
N LEU A 477 -26.70 36.47 2.78
CA LEU A 477 -27.63 35.92 1.79
C LEU A 477 -28.96 36.71 1.78
N LEU A 478 -29.48 37.05 2.97
CA LEU A 478 -30.64 37.93 3.12
C LEU A 478 -30.35 39.39 2.66
N LEU A 479 -29.13 39.89 2.84
CA LEU A 479 -28.70 41.22 2.38
C LEU A 479 -28.52 41.26 0.87
N VAL A 480 -28.01 40.18 0.26
CA VAL A 480 -27.91 40.04 -1.19
C VAL A 480 -29.29 39.91 -1.81
N ILE A 481 -30.18 39.08 -1.24
CA ILE A 481 -31.58 38.98 -1.67
C ILE A 481 -32.31 40.31 -1.47
N GLY A 482 -32.09 40.99 -0.34
CA GLY A 482 -32.64 42.30 -0.05
C GLY A 482 -32.14 43.37 -1.02
N ALA A 483 -30.85 43.40 -1.32
CA ALA A 483 -30.24 44.31 -2.28
C ALA A 483 -30.73 44.04 -3.71
N LEU A 484 -30.86 42.78 -4.12
CA LEU A 484 -31.48 42.40 -5.39
C LEU A 484 -32.94 42.87 -5.44
N GLY A 485 -33.70 42.69 -4.36
CA GLY A 485 -35.07 43.16 -4.25
C GLY A 485 -35.21 44.67 -4.44
N VAL A 486 -34.31 45.47 -3.84
CA VAL A 486 -34.27 46.93 -4.02
C VAL A 486 -33.88 47.33 -5.45
N LEU A 487 -32.89 46.66 -6.04
CA LEU A 487 -32.49 46.93 -7.42
C LEU A 487 -33.60 46.59 -8.43
N LEU A 488 -34.30 45.48 -8.22
CA LEU A 488 -35.45 45.08 -9.05
C LEU A 488 -36.65 46.03 -8.86
N ALA A 489 -36.89 46.51 -7.63
CA ALA A 489 -37.93 47.50 -7.36
C ALA A 489 -37.64 48.86 -8.01
N ARG A 490 -36.36 49.22 -8.18
CA ARG A 490 -35.95 50.47 -8.86
C ARG A 490 -36.06 50.39 -10.39
N HIS A 491 -36.12 49.19 -10.96
CA HIS A 491 -36.22 48.98 -12.42
C HIS A 491 -37.68 48.92 -12.94
N ARG A 492 -38.68 48.91 -12.04
CA ARG A 492 -40.09 49.09 -12.38
C ARG A 492 -40.50 50.54 -12.20
#